data_AF-A0A8J2JJQ7-F1
#
_entry.id   AF-A0A8J2JJQ7-F1
#
_cell.length_a   1.000
_cell.length_b   1.000
_cell.length_c   1.000
_cell.angle_alpha   90.00
_cell.angle_beta   90.00
_cell.angle_gamma   90.00
#
_symmetry.space_group_name_H-M   'P 1'
#
loop_
_entity.id
_entity.type
_entity.pdbx_description
1 polymer ?
#
loop_
_entity_poly.entity_id
_entity_poly.type
_entity_poly.pdbx_seq_one_letter_code
_entity_poly.pdbx_strand_id
1 'polypeptide(L)'
;MIEVGGLHLVPPKPVEPKELDDFLSGGKDGFILFSMGDQPSNMLKASRKGFALPPLEFADLTEEMLLGAINEALNNPSYREKAQELSKIFLDQQTKPLDRAIYWVEYVLRHKGAVHLRSAARDLSYIQYFSLDTLAVLLLIVVASTTINVLIIKAIYRKCFGSKAAKKVDAGKKKQ
;
A
#
# COMPACT_ATOMS: atom_id res chain seq x y z
N MET A 1 -3.80 41.44 0.13
CA MET A 1 -3.19 40.13 -0.19
C MET A 1 -2.00 40.00 0.75
N ILE A 2 -2.01 39.05 1.68
CA ILE A 2 -0.87 38.83 2.60
C ILE A 2 0.03 37.82 1.89
N GLU A 3 1.24 38.24 1.54
CA GLU A 3 2.24 37.40 0.89
C GLU A 3 2.83 36.46 1.94
N VAL A 4 2.30 35.24 2.01
CA VAL A 4 2.73 34.20 2.98
C VAL A 4 3.91 33.38 2.42
N GLY A 5 4.30 33.61 1.16
CA GLY A 5 5.41 32.94 0.49
C GLY A 5 6.74 33.58 0.85
N GLY A 6 7.56 32.91 1.67
CA GLY A 6 8.91 33.35 2.01
C GLY A 6 9.22 33.38 3.50
N LEU A 7 8.23 33.24 4.38
CA LEU A 7 8.43 33.25 5.84
C LEU A 7 9.31 32.08 6.37
N HIS A 8 9.64 31.11 5.50
CA HIS A 8 10.47 29.95 5.80
C HIS A 8 11.76 29.91 4.94
N LEU A 9 12.04 30.94 4.14
CA LEU A 9 13.28 31.04 3.37
C LEU A 9 14.37 31.65 4.25
N VAL A 10 14.81 30.87 5.23
CA VAL A 10 16.08 31.13 5.93
C VAL A 10 17.19 30.97 4.89
N PRO A 11 18.15 31.90 4.79
CA PRO A 11 19.30 31.71 3.92
C PRO A 11 19.95 30.35 4.26
N PRO A 12 20.15 29.47 3.25
CA PRO A 12 20.64 28.13 3.51
C PRO A 12 22.01 28.23 4.16
N LYS A 13 22.22 27.45 5.21
CA LYS A 13 23.54 27.30 5.82
C LYS A 13 24.51 26.79 4.72
N PRO A 14 25.75 27.31 4.65
CA PRO A 14 26.75 26.80 3.71
C PRO A 14 26.85 25.28 3.83
N VAL A 15 26.80 24.59 2.69
CA VAL A 15 26.92 23.15 2.63
C VAL A 15 28.38 22.81 2.88
N GLU A 16 28.65 22.13 3.99
CA GLU A 16 29.94 21.48 4.18
C GLU A 16 29.85 20.08 3.54
N PRO A 17 30.97 19.46 3.15
CA PRO A 17 32.25 20.05 2.83
C PRO A 17 32.19 20.71 1.44
N LYS A 18 33.18 21.54 1.14
CA LYS A 18 33.25 22.31 -0.11
C LYS A 18 33.09 21.49 -1.39
N GLU A 19 33.53 20.23 -1.40
CA GLU A 19 33.34 19.36 -2.55
C GLU A 19 31.87 19.10 -2.89
N LEU A 20 31.01 18.99 -1.86
CA LEU A 20 29.58 18.85 -2.08
C LEU A 20 29.01 20.14 -2.63
N ASP A 21 29.32 21.28 -2.00
CA ASP A 21 28.87 22.60 -2.46
C ASP A 21 29.30 22.90 -3.90
N ASP A 22 30.54 22.58 -4.27
CA ASP A 22 31.08 22.73 -5.63
C ASP A 22 30.36 21.79 -6.62
N PHE A 23 30.04 20.56 -6.23
CA PHE A 23 29.26 19.63 -7.05
C PHE A 23 27.82 20.11 -7.26
N LEU A 24 27.15 20.55 -6.18
CA LEU A 24 25.79 21.05 -6.20
C LEU A 24 25.68 22.36 -7.00
N SER A 25 26.65 23.26 -6.84
CA SER A 25 26.72 24.57 -7.51
C SER A 25 27.27 24.49 -8.94
N GLY A 26 28.03 23.44 -9.27
CA GLY A 26 28.58 23.21 -10.61
C GLY A 26 27.53 22.75 -11.63
N GLY A 27 26.36 22.31 -11.19
CA GLY A 27 25.23 21.98 -12.04
C GLY A 27 24.58 23.24 -12.62
N LYS A 28 24.70 23.46 -13.93
CA LYS A 28 24.12 24.62 -14.65
C LYS A 28 22.63 24.88 -14.34
N ASP A 29 21.88 23.81 -14.05
CA ASP A 29 20.43 23.84 -13.87
C ASP A 29 19.98 23.31 -12.49
N GLY A 30 20.90 23.13 -11.54
CA GLY A 30 20.62 22.49 -10.24
C GLY A 30 20.30 20.99 -10.34
N PHE A 31 20.01 20.35 -9.21
CA PHE A 31 19.62 18.92 -9.14
C PHE A 31 18.32 18.77 -8.34
N ILE A 32 17.52 17.76 -8.70
CA ILE A 32 16.28 17.43 -7.98
C ILE A 32 16.44 16.04 -7.37
N LEU A 33 16.37 15.96 -6.04
CA LEU A 33 16.40 14.71 -5.30
C LEU A 33 14.96 14.23 -5.04
N PHE A 34 14.61 13.07 -5.60
CA PHE A 34 13.33 12.41 -5.34
C PHE A 34 13.50 11.34 -4.26
N SER A 35 12.79 11.49 -3.14
CA SER A 35 12.92 10.63 -1.95
C SER A 35 11.66 9.87 -1.55
N MET A 36 10.52 10.20 -2.15
CA MET A 36 9.21 9.72 -1.70
C MET A 36 8.50 8.91 -2.79
N GLY A 37 7.34 8.36 -2.43
CA GLY A 37 6.53 7.53 -3.32
C GLY A 37 7.09 6.11 -3.41
N ASP A 38 7.26 5.61 -4.63
CA ASP A 38 7.75 4.26 -4.89
C ASP A 38 9.28 4.16 -4.89
N GLN A 39 9.99 5.30 -4.86
CA GLN A 39 11.45 5.38 -4.95
C GLN A 39 12.18 4.54 -3.89
N PRO A 40 11.83 4.57 -2.59
CA PRO A 40 12.51 3.71 -1.60
C PRO A 40 12.42 2.22 -1.96
N SER A 41 11.26 1.77 -2.45
CA SER A 41 11.06 0.38 -2.85
C SER A 41 11.83 0.02 -4.13
N ASN A 42 11.92 0.95 -5.08
CA ASN A 42 12.66 0.76 -6.33
C ASN A 42 14.17 0.76 -6.07
N MET A 43 14.66 1.64 -5.19
CA MET A 43 16.05 1.67 -4.74
C MET A 43 16.44 0.37 -4.03
N LEU A 44 15.58 -0.15 -3.15
CA LEU A 44 15.84 -1.43 -2.50
C LEU A 44 15.93 -2.58 -3.53
N LYS A 45 15.06 -2.59 -4.55
CA LYS A 45 15.14 -3.57 -5.64
C LYS A 45 16.41 -3.39 -6.48
N ALA A 46 16.81 -2.15 -6.75
CA ALA A 46 18.01 -1.83 -7.50
C ALA A 46 19.29 -2.26 -6.76
N SER A 47 19.33 -1.99 -5.45
CA SER A 47 20.41 -2.41 -4.56
C SER A 47 20.52 -3.93 -4.47
N ARG A 48 19.40 -4.64 -4.29
CA ARG A 48 19.39 -6.12 -4.33
C ARG A 48 19.87 -6.69 -5.67
N LYS A 49 19.69 -5.95 -6.76
CA LYS A 49 20.18 -6.31 -8.10
C LYS A 49 21.64 -5.89 -8.35
N GLY A 50 22.27 -5.19 -7.41
CA GLY A 50 23.69 -4.84 -7.41
C GLY A 50 24.07 -3.66 -8.32
N PHE A 51 23.12 -2.85 -8.78
CA PHE A 51 23.42 -1.70 -9.65
C PHE A 51 23.13 -0.34 -8.99
N ALA A 52 22.76 -0.35 -7.71
CA ALA A 52 22.55 0.86 -6.91
C ALA A 52 22.99 0.61 -5.47
N LEU A 53 23.27 1.69 -4.75
CA LEU A 53 23.49 1.65 -3.30
C LEU A 53 22.18 1.37 -2.55
N PRO A 54 22.26 0.82 -1.32
CA PRO A 54 21.12 0.76 -0.43
C PRO A 54 20.46 2.13 -0.24
N PRO A 55 19.13 2.19 -0.09
CA PRO A 55 18.44 3.46 0.15
C PRO A 55 18.98 4.09 1.44
N LEU A 56 19.38 5.36 1.36
CA LEU A 56 19.74 6.16 2.52
C LEU A 56 18.45 6.73 3.15
N GLU A 57 18.23 6.44 4.42
CA GLU A 57 17.07 6.97 5.14
C GLU A 57 17.31 8.45 5.48
N PHE A 58 16.35 9.31 5.12
CA PHE A 58 16.45 10.76 5.36
C PHE A 58 16.53 11.14 6.83
N ALA A 59 15.96 10.31 7.71
CA ALA A 59 16.01 10.54 9.15
C ALA A 59 17.46 10.50 9.70
N ASP A 60 18.30 9.65 9.11
CA ASP A 60 19.66 9.39 9.56
C ASP A 60 20.73 9.88 8.56
N LEU A 61 20.32 10.68 7.56
CA LEU A 61 21.21 11.14 6.51
C LEU A 61 22.21 12.16 7.04
N THR A 62 23.48 11.79 7.08
CA THR A 62 24.59 12.71 7.37
C THR A 62 25.34 13.08 6.10
N GLU A 63 26.05 14.20 6.16
CA GLU A 63 26.94 14.69 5.10
C GLU A 63 28.00 13.65 4.73
N GLU A 64 28.68 13.07 5.74
CA GLU A 64 29.69 12.02 5.56
C GLU A 64 29.13 10.79 4.84
N MET A 65 27.92 10.36 5.21
CA MET A 65 27.24 9.23 4.57
C MET A 65 26.88 9.54 3.11
N LEU A 66 26.37 10.74 2.85
CA LEU A 66 26.00 11.15 1.50
C LEU A 66 27.21 11.24 0.58
N LEU A 67 28.30 11.86 1.04
CA LEU A 67 29.56 11.93 0.30
C LEU A 67 30.16 10.55 0.07
N GLY A 68 30.19 9.70 1.09
CA GLY A 68 30.66 8.33 0.98
C GLY A 68 29.87 7.58 -0.10
N ALA A 69 28.55 7.71 -0.09
CA ALA A 69 27.68 7.11 -1.10
C ALA A 69 27.92 7.66 -2.52
N ILE A 70 28.06 8.98 -2.67
CA ILE A 70 28.37 9.59 -3.98
C ILE A 70 29.72 9.10 -4.49
N ASN A 71 30.75 9.14 -3.64
CA ASN A 71 32.10 8.75 -3.99
C ASN A 71 32.18 7.26 -4.36
N GLU A 72 31.47 6.40 -3.63
CA GLU A 72 31.38 4.99 -3.94
C GLU A 72 30.65 4.74 -5.26
N ALA A 73 29.49 5.39 -5.48
CA ALA A 73 28.72 5.24 -6.72
C ALA A 73 29.49 5.71 -7.96
N LEU A 74 30.35 6.73 -7.82
CA LEU A 74 31.15 7.29 -8.91
C LEU A 74 32.41 6.47 -9.21
N ASN A 75 33.12 5.99 -8.17
CA ASN A 75 34.42 5.36 -8.34
C ASN A 75 34.38 3.83 -8.42
N ASN A 76 33.30 3.19 -7.97
CA ASN A 76 33.15 1.75 -8.10
C ASN A 76 32.46 1.39 -9.43
N PRO A 77 33.19 0.83 -10.42
CA PRO A 77 32.63 0.54 -11.74
C PRO A 77 31.58 -0.59 -11.72
N SER A 78 31.55 -1.42 -10.68
CA SER A 78 30.63 -2.57 -10.60
C SER A 78 29.17 -2.16 -10.74
N TYR A 79 28.77 -1.03 -10.16
CA TYR A 79 27.39 -0.51 -10.27
C TYR A 79 27.04 -0.17 -11.72
N ARG A 80 27.96 0.51 -12.43
CA ARG A 80 27.78 0.88 -13.84
C ARG A 80 27.77 -0.34 -14.75
N GLU A 81 28.69 -1.27 -14.55
CA GLU A 81 28.75 -2.51 -15.31
C GLU A 81 27.48 -3.33 -15.13
N LYS A 82 27.00 -3.46 -13.89
CA LYS A 82 25.76 -4.17 -13.59
C LYS A 82 24.54 -3.46 -14.17
N ALA A 83 24.49 -2.14 -14.11
CA ALA A 83 23.43 -1.35 -14.75
C ALA A 83 23.42 -1.54 -16.28
N GLN A 84 24.60 -1.58 -16.91
CA GLN A 84 24.71 -1.80 -18.35
C GLN A 84 24.32 -3.23 -18.75
N GLU A 85 24.75 -4.24 -17.99
CA GLU A 85 24.35 -5.64 -18.18
C GLU A 85 22.83 -5.79 -18.10
N LEU A 86 22.22 -5.28 -17.02
CA LEU A 86 20.77 -5.35 -16.82
C LEU A 86 19.99 -4.53 -17.84
N SER A 87 20.55 -3.41 -18.31
CA SER A 87 19.96 -2.61 -19.37
C SER A 87 19.90 -3.39 -20.69
N LYS A 88 20.98 -4.09 -21.06
CA LYS A 88 20.99 -4.97 -22.24
C LYS A 88 19.92 -6.04 -22.14
N ILE A 89 19.83 -6.72 -20.99
CA ILE A 89 18.81 -7.75 -20.74
C ILE A 89 17.40 -7.16 -20.80
N PHE A 90 17.19 -5.96 -20.24
CA PHE A 90 15.88 -5.30 -20.23
C PHE A 90 15.43 -4.88 -21.63
N LEU A 91 16.36 -4.43 -22.47
CA LEU A 91 16.10 -4.02 -23.84
C LEU A 91 16.02 -5.20 -24.81
N ASP A 92 16.53 -6.37 -24.42
CA ASP A 92 16.42 -7.63 -25.15
C ASP A 92 15.00 -8.20 -25.04
N GLN A 93 14.09 -7.61 -25.82
CA GLN A 93 12.70 -8.01 -25.92
C GLN A 93 12.36 -8.27 -27.39
N GLN A 94 11.46 -9.21 -27.64
CA GLN A 94 11.03 -9.57 -29.01
C GLN A 94 10.49 -8.38 -29.81
N THR A 95 9.84 -7.43 -29.15
CA THR A 95 9.27 -6.22 -29.77
C THR A 95 9.80 -4.97 -29.07
N LYS A 96 10.18 -3.93 -29.81
CA LYS A 96 10.60 -2.66 -29.22
C LYS A 96 9.45 -2.03 -28.42
N PRO A 97 9.73 -1.34 -27.30
CA PRO A 97 8.70 -0.72 -26.47
C PRO A 97 7.80 0.26 -27.24
N LEU A 98 8.37 1.03 -28.18
CA LEU A 98 7.63 1.97 -29.01
C LEU A 98 6.64 1.25 -29.93
N ASP A 99 7.08 0.22 -30.65
CA ASP A 99 6.23 -0.56 -31.55
C ASP A 99 5.09 -1.24 -30.78
N ARG A 100 5.39 -1.73 -29.57
CA ARG A 100 4.38 -2.29 -28.66
C ARG A 100 3.35 -1.23 -28.24
N ALA A 101 3.79 -0.01 -27.92
CA ALA A 101 2.90 1.07 -27.55
C ALA A 101 1.99 1.48 -28.72
N ILE A 102 2.55 1.62 -29.93
CA ILE A 102 1.79 1.90 -31.16
C ILE A 102 0.74 0.81 -31.37
N TYR A 103 1.13 -0.46 -31.29
CA TYR A 103 0.22 -1.58 -31.43
C TYR A 103 -0.97 -1.49 -30.46
N TRP A 104 -0.73 -1.21 -29.17
CA TRP A 104 -1.81 -1.12 -28.18
C TRP A 104 -2.71 0.10 -28.39
N VAL A 105 -2.14 1.24 -28.79
CA VAL A 105 -2.92 2.42 -29.16
C VAL A 105 -3.84 2.09 -30.34
N GLU A 106 -3.30 1.52 -31.40
CA GLU A 106 -4.09 1.07 -32.55
C GLU A 106 -5.12 0.01 -32.17
N TYR A 107 -4.77 -0.93 -31.29
CA TYR A 107 -5.68 -1.97 -30.82
C TYR A 107 -6.91 -1.36 -30.15
N VAL A 108 -6.71 -0.37 -29.27
CA VAL A 108 -7.79 0.36 -28.60
C VAL A 108 -8.64 1.11 -29.62
N LEU A 109 -8.04 1.74 -30.62
CA LEU A 109 -8.76 2.43 -31.70
C LEU A 109 -9.60 1.46 -32.55
N ARG A 110 -9.01 0.33 -33.00
CA ARG A 110 -9.69 -0.71 -33.79
C ARG A 110 -10.90 -1.31 -33.07
N HIS A 111 -10.83 -1.41 -31.75
CA HIS A 111 -11.90 -1.98 -30.91
C HIS A 111 -12.72 -0.92 -30.17
N LYS A 112 -12.73 0.34 -30.65
CA LYS A 112 -13.57 1.42 -30.13
C LYS A 112 -13.50 1.57 -28.60
N GLY A 113 -12.28 1.54 -28.05
CA GLY A 113 -12.02 1.66 -26.61
C GLY A 113 -11.69 0.35 -25.88
N ALA A 114 -11.63 -0.78 -26.59
CA ALA A 114 -11.23 -2.09 -26.07
C ALA A 114 -11.88 -2.43 -24.72
N VAL A 115 -13.22 -2.41 -24.67
CA VAL A 115 -13.99 -2.55 -23.42
C VAL A 115 -13.68 -3.86 -22.70
N HIS A 116 -13.36 -4.92 -23.44
CA HIS A 116 -12.95 -6.22 -22.90
C HIS A 116 -11.59 -6.25 -22.21
N LEU A 117 -10.71 -5.26 -22.44
CA LEU A 117 -9.43 -5.12 -21.72
C LEU A 117 -9.54 -4.22 -20.49
N ARG A 118 -10.67 -3.52 -20.32
CA ARG A 118 -10.91 -2.70 -19.13
C ARG A 118 -11.17 -3.62 -17.95
N SER A 119 -10.65 -3.24 -16.78
CA SER A 119 -11.03 -3.92 -15.53
C SER A 119 -12.53 -3.77 -15.32
N ALA A 120 -13.22 -4.89 -15.11
CA ALA A 120 -14.65 -4.93 -14.79
C ALA A 120 -14.98 -4.10 -13.54
N ALA A 121 -14.00 -3.90 -12.65
CA ALA A 121 -14.15 -3.08 -11.45
C ALA A 121 -14.55 -1.62 -11.72
N ARG A 122 -14.22 -1.08 -12.91
CA ARG A 122 -14.54 0.31 -13.28
C ARG A 122 -16.05 0.54 -13.46
N ASP A 123 -16.77 -0.49 -13.90
CA ASP A 123 -18.19 -0.38 -14.25
C ASP A 123 -19.08 -0.94 -13.11
N LEU A 124 -18.51 -1.25 -11.94
CA LEU A 124 -19.24 -1.69 -10.75
C LEU A 124 -19.92 -0.53 -10.04
N SER A 125 -21.13 -0.77 -9.54
CA SER A 125 -21.80 0.15 -8.62
C SER A 125 -21.05 0.22 -7.28
N TYR A 126 -21.16 1.33 -6.55
CA TYR A 126 -20.54 1.49 -5.23
C TYR A 126 -20.90 0.35 -4.26
N ILE A 127 -22.16 -0.13 -4.30
CA ILE A 127 -22.64 -1.23 -3.44
C ILE A 127 -21.88 -2.53 -3.74
N GLN A 128 -21.66 -2.83 -5.02
CA GLN A 128 -20.95 -4.03 -5.46
C GLN A 128 -19.44 -3.91 -5.27
N TYR A 129 -18.88 -2.73 -5.52
CA TYR A 129 -17.47 -2.42 -5.28
C TYR A 129 -17.08 -2.66 -3.81
N PHE A 130 -17.92 -2.20 -2.86
CA PHE A 130 -17.74 -2.46 -1.44
C PHE A 130 -18.34 -3.78 -0.93
N SER A 131 -18.97 -4.58 -1.81
CA SER A 131 -19.60 -5.87 -1.47
C SER A 131 -20.51 -5.81 -0.22
N LEU A 132 -21.32 -4.76 -0.12
CA LEU A 132 -22.17 -4.52 1.06
C LEU A 132 -23.18 -5.65 1.32
N ASP A 133 -23.68 -6.29 0.26
CA ASP A 133 -24.56 -7.46 0.36
C ASP A 133 -23.87 -8.62 1.07
N THR A 134 -22.65 -8.97 0.65
CA THR A 134 -21.83 -10.00 1.29
C THR A 134 -21.57 -9.70 2.77
N LEU A 135 -21.31 -8.43 3.11
CA LEU A 135 -21.09 -8.00 4.49
C LEU A 135 -22.37 -8.09 5.34
N ALA A 136 -23.53 -7.76 4.76
CA ALA A 136 -24.83 -7.91 5.41
C ALA A 136 -25.15 -9.39 5.70
N VAL A 137 -24.91 -10.30 4.74
CA VAL A 137 -25.11 -11.74 4.94
C VAL A 137 -24.18 -12.28 6.03
N LEU A 138 -22.90 -11.88 6.04
CA LEU A 138 -21.96 -12.27 7.11
C LEU A 138 -22.42 -11.78 8.49
N LEU A 139 -22.89 -10.53 8.60
CA LEU A 139 -23.44 -9.99 9.84
C LEU A 139 -24.68 -10.76 10.30
N LEU A 140 -25.58 -11.11 9.38
CA LEU A 140 -26.77 -11.91 9.70
C LEU A 140 -26.40 -13.30 10.23
N ILE A 141 -25.38 -13.95 9.67
CA ILE A 141 -24.88 -15.25 10.17
C ILE A 141 -24.32 -15.12 11.59
N VAL A 142 -23.57 -14.05 11.89
CA VAL A 142 -23.04 -13.80 13.24
C VAL A 142 -24.18 -13.50 14.23
N VAL A 143 -25.16 -12.69 13.86
CA VAL A 143 -26.33 -12.40 14.70
C VAL A 143 -27.19 -13.65 14.92
N ALA A 144 -27.40 -14.46 13.88
CA ALA A 144 -28.14 -15.72 13.98
C ALA A 144 -27.42 -16.73 14.87
N SER A 145 -26.12 -16.91 14.71
CA SER A 145 -25.34 -17.84 15.54
C SER A 145 -25.34 -17.41 17.00
N THR A 146 -25.15 -16.12 17.30
CA THR A 146 -25.19 -15.59 18.67
C THR A 146 -26.59 -15.72 19.29
N THR A 147 -27.67 -15.39 18.56
CA THR A 147 -29.03 -15.58 19.06
C THR A 147 -29.36 -17.04 19.32
N ILE A 148 -28.97 -17.97 18.44
CA ILE A 148 -29.13 -19.41 18.65
C ILE A 148 -28.39 -19.85 19.93
N ASN A 149 -27.13 -19.46 20.12
CA ASN A 149 -26.37 -19.79 21.32
C ASN A 149 -27.05 -19.26 22.60
N VAL A 150 -27.53 -18.01 22.59
CA VAL A 150 -28.27 -17.43 23.73
C VAL A 150 -29.58 -18.17 24.01
N LEU A 151 -30.30 -18.58 22.97
CA LEU A 151 -31.54 -19.36 23.11
C LEU A 151 -31.27 -20.75 23.68
N ILE A 152 -30.20 -21.42 23.23
CA ILE A 152 -29.77 -22.71 23.77
C ILE A 152 -29.40 -22.58 25.25
N ILE A 153 -28.60 -21.58 25.63
CA ILE A 153 -28.24 -21.32 27.03
C ILE A 153 -29.49 -21.07 27.88
N LYS A 154 -30.42 -20.22 27.40
CA LYS A 154 -31.70 -19.96 28.10
C LYS A 154 -32.55 -21.23 28.23
N ALA A 155 -32.59 -22.08 27.21
CA ALA A 155 -33.35 -23.33 27.24
C ALA A 155 -32.75 -24.34 28.23
N ILE A 156 -31.42 -24.47 28.27
CA ILE A 156 -30.69 -25.29 29.25
C ILE A 156 -30.95 -24.75 30.66
N TYR A 157 -30.81 -23.45 30.88
CA TYR A 157 -31.06 -22.82 32.18
C TYR A 157 -32.50 -23.06 32.67
N ARG A 158 -33.50 -22.92 31.79
CA ARG A 158 -34.90 -23.23 32.13
C ARG A 158 -35.12 -24.71 32.43
N LYS A 159 -34.49 -25.63 31.70
CA LYS A 159 -34.60 -27.08 31.97
C LYS A 159 -33.89 -27.48 33.26
N CYS A 160 -32.73 -26.93 33.56
CA CYS A 160 -31.93 -27.27 34.73
C CYS A 160 -32.40 -26.58 36.02
N PHE A 161 -32.97 -25.37 35.93
CA PHE A 161 -33.33 -24.55 37.10
C PHE A 161 -34.82 -24.12 37.16
N GLY A 162 -35.64 -24.47 36.16
CA GLY A 162 -37.04 -24.07 36.07
C GLY A 162 -38.03 -25.20 36.33
N SER A 163 -38.19 -25.63 37.59
CA SER A 163 -39.47 -26.10 38.14
C SER A 163 -39.40 -26.29 39.67
N LYS A 164 -39.98 -25.35 40.44
CA LYS A 164 -40.70 -25.62 41.70
C LYS A 164 -41.82 -24.58 41.87
N ALA A 165 -43.08 -25.02 41.77
CA ALA A 165 -44.32 -24.48 42.38
C ALA A 165 -45.53 -24.96 41.54
N ALA A 166 -46.67 -25.47 42.04
CA ALA A 166 -47.17 -25.76 43.37
C ALA A 166 -48.37 -26.74 43.21
N LYS A 167 -48.53 -27.76 44.07
CA LYS A 167 -49.79 -28.52 44.19
C LYS A 167 -50.60 -27.93 45.36
N LYS A 168 -51.80 -27.41 45.06
CA LYS A 168 -52.80 -26.95 46.04
C LYS A 168 -53.28 -28.15 46.88
N VAL A 169 -53.34 -27.95 48.19
CA VAL A 169 -53.99 -28.82 49.17
C VAL A 169 -55.50 -28.70 48.99
N ASP A 170 -56.19 -29.82 48.75
CA ASP A 170 -57.65 -29.88 48.77
C ASP A 170 -58.09 -30.61 50.05
N ALA A 171 -58.72 -29.88 50.96
CA ALA A 171 -59.22 -30.38 52.24
C ALA A 171 -60.63 -30.95 52.05
N GLY A 172 -60.71 -32.24 51.72
CA GLY A 172 -61.96 -33.00 51.67
C GLY A 172 -62.39 -33.51 53.05
N LYS A 173 -63.47 -32.92 53.58
CA LYS A 173 -64.20 -33.30 54.81
C LYS A 173 -64.54 -34.80 54.87
N LYS A 174 -64.19 -35.47 55.99
CA LYS A 174 -64.81 -36.74 56.42
C LYS A 174 -66.04 -36.43 57.29
N LYS A 175 -67.20 -36.93 56.86
CA LYS A 175 -68.43 -37.10 57.64
C LYS A 175 -68.71 -38.61 57.66
N GLN A 176 -68.51 -39.25 58.81
CA GLN A 176 -69.32 -40.32 59.41
C GLN A 176 -68.68 -40.71 60.73
#